data_AF-A0A7S2A217-F1
#
_entry.id   AF-A0A7S2A217-F1
#
_cell.length_a   1.000
_cell.length_b   1.000
_cell.length_c   1.000
_cell.angle_alpha   90.00
_cell.angle_beta   90.00
_cell.angle_gamma   90.00
#
_symmetry.space_group_name_H-M   'P 1'
#
loop_
_entity.id
_entity.type
_entity.pdbx_description
1 polymer ?
#
loop_
_entity_poly.entity_id
_entity_poly.type
_entity_poly.pdbx_seq_one_letter_code
_entity_poly.pdbx_strand_id
1 'polypeptide(L)'
;VGLEPGEGAKLGRALQNLADVGEPMVEGDLPFFFHVPRSGGSTMKDILGMCFKKVAASDVGARHGHKYDKKLEVLTSEDGSHFVNVDTTTAEGIYRAKNLGLVESHMADVIITQLVHAGATMFNENQRGRMFTIMRHPIERAVSLFHYLSVADWEPTYDPD
;
A
#
# COMPACT_ATOMS: atom_id res chain seq x y z
N VAL A 1 34.18 3.15 -10.90
CA VAL A 1 33.82 4.58 -10.82
C VAL A 1 32.43 4.63 -10.22
N GLY A 2 32.34 4.84 -8.91
CA GLY A 2 31.04 4.99 -8.24
C GLY A 2 30.47 6.33 -8.69
N LEU A 3 29.28 6.32 -9.28
CA LEU A 3 28.52 7.55 -9.45
C LEU A 3 28.22 8.05 -8.04
N GLU A 4 28.71 9.24 -7.70
CA GLU A 4 28.21 10.00 -6.55
C GLU A 4 26.69 10.03 -6.66
N PRO A 5 25.93 9.75 -5.59
CA PRO A 5 24.48 9.87 -5.61
C PRO A 5 24.15 11.30 -6.03
N GLY A 6 23.54 11.46 -7.21
CA GLY A 6 23.09 12.77 -7.66
C GLY A 6 22.17 13.38 -6.61
N GLU A 7 22.27 14.71 -6.41
CA GLU A 7 21.39 15.45 -5.50
C GLU A 7 19.93 15.07 -5.80
N GLY A 8 19.26 14.47 -4.82
CA GLY A 8 17.92 13.92 -4.98
C GLY A 8 16.92 14.98 -5.44
N ALA A 9 15.99 14.61 -6.32
CA ALA A 9 14.95 15.52 -6.76
C ALA A 9 14.02 15.88 -5.60
N LYS A 10 13.73 17.18 -5.40
CA LYS A 10 12.75 17.62 -4.41
C LYS A 10 11.38 17.06 -4.76
N LEU A 11 10.83 16.24 -3.87
CA LEU A 11 9.48 15.69 -4.03
C LEU A 11 8.44 16.83 -3.91
N GLY A 12 7.40 16.76 -4.74
CA GLY A 12 6.29 17.72 -4.68
C GLY A 12 5.56 17.66 -3.33
N ARG A 13 4.81 18.73 -2.99
CA ARG A 13 4.11 18.87 -1.69
C ARG A 13 3.29 17.65 -1.27
N ALA A 14 2.67 16.95 -2.22
CA ALA A 14 1.88 15.76 -1.95
C ALA A 14 2.69 14.58 -1.37
N LEU A 15 4.01 14.57 -1.54
CA LEU A 15 4.92 13.50 -1.15
C LEU A 15 5.92 13.96 -0.07
N GLN A 16 5.71 15.15 0.53
CA GLN A 16 6.66 15.76 1.48
C GLN A 16 6.85 14.95 2.78
N ASN A 17 5.89 14.10 3.14
CA ASN A 17 5.93 13.23 4.32
C ASN A 17 6.45 11.82 3.98
N LEU A 18 7.01 11.64 2.77
CA LEU A 18 7.77 10.45 2.42
C LEU A 18 9.25 10.73 2.63
N ALA A 19 9.97 9.73 3.09
CA ALA A 19 11.39 9.85 3.38
C ALA A 19 12.22 8.95 2.46
N ASP A 20 13.41 9.41 2.09
CA ASP A 20 14.28 8.74 1.12
C ASP A 20 14.75 7.38 1.67
N VAL A 21 14.54 6.29 0.92
CA VAL A 21 14.90 4.93 1.37
C VAL A 21 16.40 4.73 1.64
N GLY A 22 17.27 5.63 1.14
CA GLY A 22 18.70 5.63 1.44
C GLY A 22 19.06 6.24 2.79
N GLU A 23 18.17 7.00 3.42
CA GLU A 23 18.39 7.55 4.76
C GLU A 23 18.17 6.47 5.84
N PRO A 24 18.87 6.55 7.00
CA PRO A 24 18.57 5.71 8.14
C PRO A 24 17.10 5.78 8.53
N MET A 25 16.52 4.62 8.87
CA MET A 25 15.19 4.58 9.45
C MET A 25 15.18 5.29 10.81
N VAL A 26 14.15 6.10 11.03
CA VAL A 26 13.86 6.69 12.34
C VAL A 26 12.62 6.02 12.94
N GLU A 27 12.48 6.14 14.26
CA GLU A 27 11.28 5.66 14.94
C GLU A 27 10.02 6.32 14.37
N GLY A 28 8.99 5.52 14.09
CA GLY A 28 7.75 5.97 13.47
C GLY A 28 7.72 5.87 11.95
N ASP A 29 8.86 5.70 11.27
CA ASP A 29 8.86 5.44 9.83
C ASP A 29 8.09 4.15 9.52
N LEU A 30 7.26 4.20 8.47
CA LEU A 30 6.37 3.11 8.12
C LEU A 30 6.56 2.69 6.65
N PRO A 31 6.80 1.40 6.38
CA PRO A 31 6.83 0.87 5.02
C PRO A 31 5.56 1.22 4.23
N PHE A 32 5.77 1.82 3.05
CA PHE A 32 4.71 2.24 2.15
C PHE A 32 4.86 1.53 0.80
N PHE A 33 4.13 0.43 0.61
CA PHE A 33 4.22 -0.33 -0.62
C PHE A 33 3.34 0.31 -1.71
N PHE A 34 3.99 0.93 -2.69
CA PHE A 34 3.33 1.34 -3.92
C PHE A 34 3.10 0.11 -4.79
N HIS A 35 1.87 -0.39 -4.74
CA HIS A 35 1.44 -1.55 -5.50
C HIS A 35 1.09 -1.17 -6.94
N VAL A 36 1.94 -1.62 -7.87
CA VAL A 36 1.63 -1.61 -9.30
C VAL A 36 0.93 -2.93 -9.66
N PRO A 37 -0.33 -2.90 -10.15
CA PRO A 37 -1.04 -4.12 -10.53
C PRO A 37 -0.25 -5.00 -11.51
N ARG A 38 -0.44 -6.32 -11.42
CA ARG A 38 0.22 -7.33 -12.27
C ARG A 38 1.76 -7.33 -12.22
N SER A 39 2.34 -6.78 -11.16
CA SER A 39 3.80 -6.73 -10.93
C SER A 39 4.26 -7.56 -9.73
N GLY A 40 3.46 -8.56 -9.30
CA GLY A 40 3.80 -9.43 -8.15
C GLY A 40 3.26 -8.96 -6.79
N GLY A 41 2.25 -8.07 -6.79
CA GLY A 41 1.70 -7.51 -5.54
C GLY A 41 1.11 -8.54 -4.58
N SER A 42 0.38 -9.55 -5.07
CA SER A 42 -0.15 -10.62 -4.20
C SER A 42 0.98 -11.37 -3.52
N THR A 43 2.03 -11.75 -4.25
CA THR A 43 3.21 -12.39 -3.68
C THR A 43 3.87 -11.51 -2.61
N MET A 44 3.98 -10.20 -2.82
CA MET A 44 4.52 -9.29 -1.80
C MET A 44 3.61 -9.21 -0.57
N LYS A 45 2.28 -9.18 -0.76
CA LYS A 45 1.31 -9.23 0.35
C LYS A 45 1.46 -10.51 1.17
N ASP A 46 1.59 -11.67 0.52
CA ASP A 46 1.77 -12.96 1.17
C ASP A 46 3.09 -13.01 1.96
N ILE A 47 4.19 -12.51 1.38
CA ILE A 47 5.48 -12.42 2.07
C ILE A 47 5.36 -11.53 3.33
N LEU A 48 4.74 -10.36 3.21
CA LEU A 48 4.57 -9.43 4.34
C LEU A 48 3.67 -10.03 5.43
N GLY A 49 2.48 -10.51 5.06
CA GLY A 49 1.46 -10.98 6.00
C GLY A 49 1.70 -12.39 6.53
N MET A 50 1.99 -13.34 5.65
CA MET A 50 2.13 -14.75 6.03
C MET A 50 3.53 -15.09 6.54
N CYS A 51 4.59 -14.60 5.88
CA CYS A 51 5.97 -14.94 6.24
C CYS A 51 6.54 -14.02 7.32
N PHE A 52 6.46 -12.70 7.13
CA PHE A 52 6.98 -11.73 8.10
C PHE A 52 6.00 -11.35 9.21
N LYS A 53 4.76 -11.87 9.17
CA LYS A 53 3.71 -11.62 10.16
C LYS A 53 3.46 -10.13 10.40
N LYS A 54 3.56 -9.33 9.33
CA LYS A 54 3.28 -7.89 9.37
C LYS A 54 1.80 -7.62 9.25
N VAL A 55 1.31 -6.68 10.06
CA VAL A 55 -0.06 -6.20 9.99
C VAL A 55 -0.18 -5.23 8.82
N ALA A 56 -0.94 -5.59 7.80
CA ALA A 56 -1.08 -4.78 6.60
C ALA A 56 -2.37 -3.94 6.58
N ALA A 57 -2.30 -2.70 6.10
CA ALA A 57 -3.47 -1.95 5.65
C ALA A 57 -3.56 -2.02 4.12
N SER A 58 -4.61 -2.65 3.60
CA SER A 58 -4.83 -2.92 2.17
C SER A 58 -6.32 -3.17 1.86
N ASP A 59 -6.68 -3.56 0.64
CA ASP A 59 -8.06 -3.88 0.20
C ASP A 59 -8.79 -4.87 1.11
N VAL A 60 -8.05 -5.79 1.76
CA VAL A 60 -8.60 -6.77 2.70
C VAL A 60 -9.33 -6.10 3.87
N GLY A 61 -8.90 -4.90 4.28
CA GLY A 61 -9.48 -4.17 5.41
C GLY A 61 -10.92 -3.68 5.21
N ALA A 62 -11.46 -3.69 3.99
CA ALA A 62 -12.88 -3.37 3.73
C ALA A 62 -13.78 -4.61 3.61
N ARG A 63 -13.22 -5.81 3.58
CA ARG A 63 -13.97 -7.06 3.41
C ARG A 63 -14.87 -7.32 4.61
N HIS A 64 -15.85 -8.21 4.44
CA HIS A 64 -16.73 -8.68 5.52
C HIS A 64 -17.51 -7.56 6.26
N GLY A 65 -17.72 -6.42 5.61
CA GLY A 65 -18.46 -5.28 6.16
C GLY A 65 -17.61 -4.26 6.93
N HIS A 66 -16.32 -4.51 7.09
CA HIS A 66 -15.39 -3.67 7.87
C HIS A 66 -15.24 -2.23 7.36
N LYS A 67 -15.66 -1.96 6.12
CA LYS A 67 -15.75 -0.59 5.58
C LYS A 67 -16.61 0.37 6.43
N TYR A 68 -17.53 -0.16 7.24
CA TYR A 68 -18.42 0.64 8.09
C TYR A 68 -17.99 0.74 9.56
N ASP A 69 -16.89 0.06 9.93
CA ASP A 69 -16.41 0.09 11.30
C ASP A 69 -16.03 1.52 11.70
N LYS A 70 -16.29 1.89 12.95
CA LYS A 70 -16.06 3.25 13.45
C LYS A 70 -14.70 3.43 14.12
N LYS A 71 -13.96 2.34 14.33
CA LYS A 71 -12.67 2.32 15.01
C LYS A 71 -11.72 1.38 14.27
N LEU A 72 -10.43 1.67 14.38
CA LEU A 72 -9.38 0.81 13.85
C LEU A 72 -9.17 -0.39 14.77
N GLU A 73 -9.10 -1.57 14.17
CA GLU A 73 -8.85 -2.83 14.84
C GLU A 73 -7.95 -3.69 13.96
N VAL A 74 -7.07 -4.46 14.60
CA VAL A 74 -6.28 -5.50 13.94
C VAL A 74 -7.08 -6.78 13.96
N LEU A 75 -7.32 -7.33 12.77
CA LEU A 75 -8.07 -8.54 12.55
C LEU A 75 -7.16 -9.63 11.97
N THR A 76 -7.60 -10.87 12.11
CA THR A 76 -6.89 -12.04 11.58
C THR A 76 -7.72 -12.65 10.46
N SER A 77 -7.10 -12.81 9.29
CA SER A 77 -7.67 -13.48 8.13
C SER A 77 -7.69 -15.00 8.31
N GLU A 78 -8.43 -15.71 7.45
CA GLU A 78 -8.54 -17.18 7.50
C GLU A 78 -7.18 -17.88 7.30
N ASP A 79 -6.26 -17.26 6.56
CA ASP A 79 -4.90 -17.73 6.31
C ASP A 79 -3.92 -17.41 7.47
N GLY A 80 -4.41 -16.81 8.55
CA GLY A 80 -3.63 -16.41 9.72
C GLY A 80 -2.77 -15.15 9.51
N SER A 81 -2.96 -14.40 8.42
CA SER A 81 -2.37 -13.08 8.24
C SER A 81 -3.15 -12.02 9.04
N HIS A 82 -2.47 -10.94 9.44
CA HIS A 82 -3.09 -9.85 10.20
C HIS A 82 -3.26 -8.61 9.32
N PHE A 83 -4.39 -7.91 9.48
CA PHE A 83 -4.68 -6.69 8.75
C PHE A 83 -5.44 -5.69 9.61
N VAL A 84 -5.32 -4.40 9.29
CA VAL A 84 -6.16 -3.36 9.88
C VAL A 84 -7.45 -3.25 9.08
N ASN A 85 -8.59 -3.08 9.75
CA ASN A 85 -9.95 -2.96 9.18
C ASN A 85 -10.19 -1.63 8.41
N VAL A 86 -9.28 -1.31 7.49
CA VAL A 86 -9.39 -0.19 6.57
C VAL A 86 -8.76 -0.52 5.23
N ASP A 87 -9.47 -0.16 4.16
CA ASP A 87 -8.98 -0.23 2.80
C ASP A 87 -8.18 1.02 2.45
N THR A 88 -6.93 0.86 2.05
CA THR A 88 -6.02 1.94 1.63
C THR A 88 -5.79 1.95 0.12
N THR A 89 -6.56 1.17 -0.65
CA THR A 89 -6.44 1.03 -2.11
C THR A 89 -7.48 1.85 -2.89
N THR A 90 -8.45 2.44 -2.18
CA THR A 90 -9.49 3.35 -2.70
C THR A 90 -9.33 4.77 -2.12
N ALA A 91 -9.83 5.78 -2.82
CA ALA A 91 -9.73 7.18 -2.36
C ALA A 91 -10.54 7.41 -1.08
N GLU A 92 -11.76 6.87 -1.01
CA GLU A 92 -12.64 6.93 0.15
C GLU A 92 -12.03 6.20 1.35
N GLY A 93 -11.43 5.04 1.11
CA GLY A 93 -10.76 4.23 2.12
C GLY A 93 -9.54 4.93 2.72
N ILE A 94 -8.70 5.56 1.88
CA ILE A 94 -7.56 6.39 2.32
C ILE A 94 -8.04 7.58 3.16
N TYR A 95 -9.10 8.27 2.73
CA TYR A 95 -9.67 9.39 3.49
C TYR A 95 -10.17 8.93 4.87
N ARG A 96 -10.85 7.77 4.93
CA ARG A 96 -11.27 7.15 6.20
C ARG A 96 -10.06 6.78 7.07
N ALA A 97 -9.05 6.12 6.50
CA ALA A 97 -7.83 5.73 7.19
C ALA A 97 -7.15 6.92 7.87
N LYS A 98 -7.03 8.03 7.13
CA LYS A 98 -6.50 9.30 7.64
C LYS A 98 -7.33 9.84 8.80
N ASN A 99 -8.65 9.91 8.64
CA ASN A 99 -9.55 10.45 9.68
C ASN A 99 -9.59 9.60 10.95
N LEU A 100 -9.39 8.28 10.82
CA LEU A 100 -9.30 7.38 11.95
C LEU A 100 -7.89 7.32 12.58
N GLY A 101 -6.92 8.05 12.02
CA GLY A 101 -5.56 8.11 12.53
C GLY A 101 -4.77 6.81 12.32
N LEU A 102 -4.90 6.16 11.16
CA LEU A 102 -4.24 4.88 10.87
C LEU A 102 -2.73 4.93 11.16
N VAL A 103 -2.04 5.94 10.65
CA VAL A 103 -0.59 6.06 10.80
C VAL A 103 -0.22 6.37 12.26
N GLU A 104 -0.96 7.26 12.92
CA GLU A 104 -0.75 7.65 14.32
C GLU A 104 -1.08 6.53 15.31
N SER A 105 -1.96 5.61 14.94
CA SER A 105 -2.36 4.47 15.77
C SER A 105 -1.28 3.41 15.93
N HIS A 106 -0.28 3.40 15.03
CA HIS A 106 0.75 2.35 14.94
C HIS A 106 0.21 0.91 14.83
N MET A 107 -1.05 0.73 14.39
CA MET A 107 -1.67 -0.60 14.24
C MET A 107 -1.22 -1.34 12.98
N ALA A 108 -0.78 -0.60 11.95
CA ALA A 108 -0.26 -1.19 10.72
C ALA A 108 1.27 -1.16 10.73
N ASP A 109 1.89 -2.27 10.31
CA ASP A 109 3.32 -2.37 10.02
C ASP A 109 3.64 -2.00 8.57
N VAL A 110 2.66 -2.02 7.67
CA VAL A 110 2.81 -1.67 6.26
C VAL A 110 1.51 -1.13 5.68
N ILE A 111 1.61 -0.07 4.88
CA ILE A 111 0.50 0.48 4.10
C ILE A 111 0.69 0.11 2.64
N ILE A 112 -0.35 -0.42 2.01
CA ILE A 112 -0.32 -0.87 0.61
C ILE A 112 -1.34 -0.07 -0.20
N THR A 113 -0.90 0.65 -1.23
CA THR A 113 -1.81 1.38 -2.11
C THR A 113 -1.32 1.43 -3.55
N GLN A 114 -2.26 1.61 -4.48
CA GLN A 114 -1.99 2.02 -5.85
C GLN A 114 -2.07 3.55 -6.05
N LEU A 115 -2.64 4.28 -5.07
CA LEU A 115 -2.92 5.71 -5.15
C LEU A 115 -1.86 6.51 -4.39
N VAL A 116 -0.62 6.55 -4.90
CA VAL A 116 0.55 7.12 -4.21
C VAL A 116 0.29 8.52 -3.65
N HIS A 117 -0.26 9.44 -4.47
CA HIS A 117 -0.50 10.82 -4.04
C HIS A 117 -1.53 10.92 -2.91
N ALA A 118 -2.61 10.13 -2.98
CA ALA A 118 -3.62 10.12 -1.92
C ALA A 118 -3.08 9.44 -0.67
N GLY A 119 -2.41 8.28 -0.83
CA GLY A 119 -1.88 7.51 0.28
C GLY A 119 -0.77 8.23 1.04
N ALA A 120 0.06 9.00 0.34
CA ALA A 120 1.09 9.85 0.94
C ALA A 120 0.50 10.88 1.93
N THR A 121 -0.77 11.28 1.75
CA THR A 121 -1.43 12.23 2.66
C THR A 121 -1.80 11.67 4.02
N MET A 122 -1.70 10.34 4.22
CA MET A 122 -1.91 9.68 5.52
C MET A 122 -0.71 9.86 6.44
N PHE A 123 0.49 10.03 5.89
CA PHE A 123 1.72 10.20 6.66
C PHE A 123 1.88 11.63 7.15
N ASN A 124 2.72 11.81 8.17
CA ASN A 124 3.03 13.09 8.78
C ASN A 124 4.53 13.18 9.11
N GLU A 125 4.97 14.28 9.73
CA GLU A 125 6.39 14.52 10.01
C GLU A 125 6.99 13.53 11.02
N ASN A 126 6.17 12.95 11.91
CA ASN A 126 6.60 12.00 12.94
C ASN A 126 6.54 10.55 12.44
N GLN A 127 5.59 10.23 11.56
CA GLN A 127 5.47 8.93 10.94
C GLN A 127 5.55 9.08 9.42
N ARG A 128 6.77 9.02 8.90
CA ARG A 128 7.05 9.22 7.48
C ARG A 128 6.89 7.90 6.72
N GLY A 129 6.39 7.99 5.49
CA GLY A 129 6.28 6.83 4.61
C GLY A 129 7.61 6.49 3.94
N ARG A 130 8.05 5.24 4.02
CA ARG A 130 9.21 4.73 3.26
C ARG A 130 8.72 3.94 2.06
N MET A 131 8.68 4.62 0.92
CA MET A 131 8.05 4.07 -0.28
C MET A 131 8.95 3.07 -1.00
N PHE A 132 8.41 1.89 -1.31
CA PHE A 132 9.05 0.91 -2.18
C PHE A 132 8.02 0.29 -3.13
N THR A 133 8.49 -0.33 -4.20
CA THR A 133 7.62 -0.94 -5.22
C THR A 133 8.32 -2.12 -5.88
N ILE A 134 7.53 -2.96 -6.56
CA ILE A 134 8.04 -3.97 -7.50
C ILE A 134 7.54 -3.56 -8.88
N MET A 135 8.47 -3.48 -9.83
CA MET A 135 8.16 -3.19 -11.22
C MET A 135 8.33 -4.44 -12.07
N ARG A 136 7.47 -4.56 -13.09
CA ARG A 136 7.56 -5.56 -14.14
C ARG A 136 7.75 -4.87 -15.49
N HIS A 137 8.38 -5.58 -16.43
CA HIS A 137 8.48 -5.14 -17.81
C HIS A 137 7.10 -4.66 -18.34
N PRO A 138 7.00 -3.43 -18.86
CA PRO A 138 5.71 -2.78 -19.10
C PRO A 138 4.85 -3.51 -20.13
N ILE A 139 5.47 -4.09 -21.17
CA ILE A 139 4.74 -4.85 -22.21
C ILE A 139 4.15 -6.13 -21.60
N GLU A 140 4.93 -6.87 -20.82
CA GLU A 140 4.43 -8.09 -20.19
C GLU A 140 3.33 -7.81 -19.17
N ARG A 141 3.49 -6.71 -18.42
CA ARG A 141 2.48 -6.26 -17.46
C ARG A 141 1.17 -5.93 -18.18
N ALA A 142 1.22 -5.23 -19.31
CA ALA A 142 0.04 -4.87 -20.10
C ALA A 142 -0.65 -6.12 -20.69
N VAL A 143 0.11 -7.04 -21.30
CA VAL A 143 -0.44 -8.32 -21.80
C VAL A 143 -1.07 -9.14 -20.66
N SER A 144 -0.39 -9.19 -19.51
CA SER A 144 -0.90 -9.88 -18.32
C SER A 144 -2.19 -9.26 -17.77
N LEU A 145 -2.35 -7.94 -17.87
CA LEU A 145 -3.56 -7.22 -17.47
C LEU A 145 -4.70 -7.50 -18.46
N PHE A 146 -4.44 -7.41 -19.76
CA PHE A 146 -5.43 -7.68 -20.81
C PHE A 146 -6.09 -9.06 -20.63
N HIS A 147 -5.29 -10.13 -20.53
CA HIS A 147 -5.82 -11.48 -20.31
C HIS A 147 -6.48 -11.68 -18.94
N TYR A 148 -6.17 -10.84 -17.95
CA TYR A 148 -6.81 -10.92 -16.64
C TYR A 148 -8.20 -10.29 -16.67
N LEU A 149 -8.32 -9.11 -17.28
CA LEU A 149 -9.60 -8.42 -17.39
C LEU A 149 -10.60 -9.18 -18.27
N SER A 150 -10.15 -10.05 -19.18
CA SER A 150 -11.03 -10.92 -19.96
C SER A 150 -11.62 -12.10 -19.18
N VAL A 151 -11.15 -12.38 -17.96
CA VAL A 151 -11.61 -13.54 -17.15
C VAL A 151 -12.06 -13.18 -15.73
N ALA A 152 -11.71 -12.00 -15.23
CA ALA A 152 -11.98 -11.59 -13.86
C ALA A 152 -13.37 -10.95 -13.70
N ASP A 153 -14.43 -11.72 -13.90
CA ASP A 153 -15.83 -11.24 -13.88
C ASP A 153 -16.27 -10.58 -12.56
N TRP A 154 -15.54 -10.83 -11.47
CA TRP A 154 -15.75 -10.23 -10.15
C TRP A 154 -15.09 -8.86 -9.96
N GLU A 155 -14.23 -8.40 -10.89
CA GLU A 155 -13.57 -7.09 -10.81
C GLU A 155 -14.44 -6.01 -11.47
N PRO A 156 -14.54 -4.80 -10.90
CA PRO A 156 -15.28 -3.68 -11.53
C PRO A 156 -14.73 -3.26 -12.90
N THR A 157 -13.51 -3.69 -13.24
CA THR A 157 -12.79 -3.35 -14.48
C THR A 157 -12.79 -4.49 -15.50
N TYR A 158 -13.55 -5.57 -15.26
CA TYR A 158 -13.77 -6.65 -16.20
C TYR A 158 -14.25 -6.12 -17.55
N ASP A 159 -13.62 -6.55 -18.63
CA ASP A 159 -14.01 -6.25 -20.00
C ASP A 159 -13.77 -7.50 -20.87
N PRO A 160 -14.83 -8.18 -21.32
CA PRO A 160 -14.70 -9.41 -22.10
C PRO A 160 -14.30 -9.20 -23.56
N ASP A 161 -14.35 -7.95 -24.08
CA ASP A 161 -14.24 -7.62 -25.51
C ASP A 161 -12.89 -6.98 -25.92
#